data_AF-A0A556PYC7-F1
#
_entry.id   AF-A0A556PYC7-F1
#
_cell.length_a   1.000
_cell.length_b   1.000
_cell.length_c   1.000
_cell.angle_alpha   90.00
_cell.angle_beta   90.00
_cell.angle_gamma   90.00
#
_symmetry.space_group_name_H-M   'P 1'
#
loop_
_entity.id
_entity.type
_entity.pdbx_description
1 polymer ?
#
loop_
_entity_poly.entity_id
_entity_poly.type
_entity_poly.pdbx_seq_one_letter_code
_entity_poly.pdbx_strand_id
1 'polypeptide(L)' 'MKRIELKFRNEEGRLSTVSLDDPKEPVDPIAVKQAMQVIIDQDVFTSSGGSYVSMDSAQVVDRTVEEISLD' A
#
# COMPACT_ATOMS: atom_id res chain seq x y z
N MET A 1 -6.30 -12.35 -6.68
CA MET A 1 -5.21 -11.52 -7.25
C MET A 1 -4.42 -10.97 -6.09
N LYS A 2 -3.10 -11.09 -6.18
CA LYS A 2 -2.17 -10.61 -5.15
C LYS A 2 -1.95 -9.13 -5.37
N ARG A 3 -1.93 -8.36 -4.30
CA ARG A 3 -1.70 -6.91 -4.33
C ARG A 3 -0.80 -6.48 -3.20
N ILE A 4 -0.09 -5.38 -3.37
CA ILE A 4 0.66 -4.73 -2.29
C ILE A 4 -0.10 -3.49 -1.84
N GLU A 5 -0.26 -3.34 -0.54
CA GLU A 5 -0.88 -2.17 0.09
C GLU A 5 0.22 -1.39 0.82
N LEU A 6 0.45 -0.17 0.36
CA LEU A 6 1.37 0.80 0.95
C LEU A 6 0.56 1.76 1.82
N LYS A 7 0.87 1.83 3.10
CA LYS A 7 0.14 2.65 4.07
C LYS A 7 0.96 3.86 4.47
N PHE A 8 0.32 5.02 4.43
CA PHE A 8 0.88 6.32 4.75
C PHE A 8 0.04 7.01 5.81
N ARG A 9 0.67 7.85 6.63
CA ARG A 9 -0.03 8.84 7.44
C ARG A 9 -0.07 10.16 6.67
N ASN A 10 -1.23 10.81 6.68
CA ASN A 10 -1.36 12.17 6.16
C ASN A 10 -1.14 13.22 7.26
N GLU A 11 -1.19 14.49 6.90
CA GLU A 11 -1.00 15.63 7.81
C GLU A 11 -1.95 15.61 9.03
N GLU A 12 -3.17 15.11 8.86
CA GLU A 12 -4.13 14.94 9.96
C GLU A 12 -3.91 13.65 10.78
N GLY A 13 -2.85 12.90 10.49
CA GLY A 13 -2.54 11.63 11.14
C GLY A 13 -3.48 10.49 10.76
N ARG A 14 -4.34 10.66 9.74
CA ARG A 14 -5.20 9.60 9.22
C ARG A 14 -4.39 8.65 8.31
N LEU A 15 -4.79 7.38 8.30
CA LEU A 15 -4.18 6.38 7.43
C LEU A 15 -4.75 6.47 6.02
N SER A 16 -3.87 6.51 5.03
CA SER A 16 -4.18 6.42 3.61
C SER A 16 -3.47 5.21 3.01
N THR A 17 -4.17 4.45 2.17
CA THR A 17 -3.64 3.23 1.56
C THR A 17 -3.55 3.42 0.05
N VAL A 18 -2.39 3.11 -0.51
CA VAL A 18 -2.16 2.98 -1.94
C VAL A 18 -2.04 1.48 -2.26
N SER A 19 -2.95 0.96 -3.07
CA SER A 19 -2.94 -0.45 -3.50
C SER A 19 -2.39 -0.57 -4.92
N LEU A 20 -1.47 -1.51 -5.13
CA LEU A 20 -0.99 -1.89 -6.46
C LEU A 20 -1.26 -3.37 -6.67
N ASP A 21 -1.99 -3.69 -7.73
CA ASP A 21 -2.24 -5.06 -8.16
C ASP A 21 -1.00 -5.64 -8.87
N ASP A 22 -0.86 -6.97 -8.82
CA ASP A 22 0.22 -7.73 -9.44
C ASP A 22 1.64 -7.22 -9.09
N PRO A 23 2.01 -7.18 -7.78
CA PRO A 23 3.31 -6.72 -7.36
C PRO A 23 4.41 -7.64 -7.91
N LYS A 24 5.54 -7.06 -8.30
CA LYS A 24 6.71 -7.83 -8.72
C LYS A 24 7.17 -8.77 -7.59
N GLU A 25 7.41 -10.04 -7.95
CA GLU A 25 7.84 -11.08 -7.00
C GLU A 25 9.29 -11.52 -7.26
N PRO A 26 10.10 -11.77 -6.20
CA PRO A 26 9.78 -11.54 -4.78
C PRO A 26 9.71 -10.04 -4.44
N VAL A 27 8.86 -9.70 -3.48
CA VAL A 27 8.73 -8.31 -3.00
C VAL A 27 10.02 -7.93 -2.25
N ASP A 28 10.75 -6.98 -2.81
CA ASP A 28 11.97 -6.44 -2.21
C ASP A 28 11.61 -5.30 -1.23
N PRO A 29 11.85 -5.47 0.09
CA PRO A 29 11.54 -4.45 1.08
C PRO A 29 12.32 -3.14 0.87
N ILE A 30 13.53 -3.19 0.29
CA ILE A 30 14.33 -1.99 -0.01
C ILE A 30 13.65 -1.20 -1.13
N ALA A 31 13.27 -1.88 -2.21
CA ALA A 31 12.56 -1.27 -3.33
C ALA A 31 11.21 -0.68 -2.91
N VAL A 32 10.46 -1.37 -2.05
CA VAL A 32 9.19 -0.88 -1.49
C VAL A 32 9.42 0.40 -0.68
N LYS A 33 10.42 0.40 0.22
CA LYS A 33 10.75 1.59 1.03
C LYS A 33 11.16 2.77 0.14
N GLN A 34 11.97 2.53 -0.89
CA GLN A 34 12.35 3.57 -1.84
C GLN A 34 11.14 4.14 -2.60
N ALA A 35 10.24 3.28 -3.07
CA ALA A 35 9.02 3.71 -3.75
C ALA A 35 8.13 4.55 -2.82
N MET A 36 7.94 4.11 -1.57
CA MET A 36 7.18 4.87 -0.57
C MET A 36 7.83 6.22 -0.24
N GLN A 37 9.16 6.29 -0.18
CA GLN A 37 9.88 7.55 0.02
C GLN A 37 9.69 8.50 -1.16
N VAL A 38 9.82 8.02 -2.40
CA VAL A 38 9.57 8.82 -3.61
C VAL A 38 8.13 9.35 -3.63
N ILE A 39 7.16 8.56 -3.21
CA ILE A 39 5.75 8.99 -3.12
C ILE A 39 5.60 10.21 -2.19
N ILE A 40 6.26 10.19 -1.03
CA ILE A 40 6.26 11.32 -0.08
C ILE A 40 7.05 12.51 -0.64
N ASP A 41 8.26 12.28 -1.15
CA ASP A 41 9.16 13.33 -1.64
C ASP A 41 8.59 14.09 -2.84
N GLN A 42 7.83 13.39 -3.70
CA GLN A 42 7.17 13.99 -4.84
C GLN A 42 5.92 14.77 -4.44
N ASP A 43 5.33 14.48 -3.27
CA ASP A 43 4.12 15.13 -2.75
C ASP A 43 2.97 15.20 -3.76
N VAL A 44 2.89 14.21 -4.67
CA VAL A 44 1.91 14.17 -5.76
C VAL A 44 0.59 13.53 -5.34
N PHE A 45 0.53 12.91 -4.17
CA PHE A 45 -0.66 12.22 -3.66
C PHE A 45 -1.26 12.98 -2.47
N THR A 46 -2.47 13.49 -2.68
CA THR A 46 -3.26 14.13 -1.62
C THR A 46 -4.41 13.23 -1.19
N SER A 47 -4.62 13.08 0.11
CA SER A 47 -5.78 12.41 0.69
C SER A 47 -6.83 13.43 1.15
N SER A 48 -7.97 12.93 1.63
CA SER A 48 -8.98 13.78 2.28
C SER A 48 -8.49 14.49 3.54
N GLY A 49 -7.29 14.16 4.05
CA GLY A 49 -6.65 14.87 5.15
C GLY A 49 -5.25 15.37 4.86
N GLY A 50 -5.04 15.82 3.62
CA GLY A 50 -3.80 16.44 3.19
C GLY A 50 -2.79 15.46 2.59
N SER A 51 -1.57 15.94 2.47
CA SER A 51 -0.43 15.24 1.88
C SER A 51 0.07 14.09 2.76
N TYR A 52 0.76 13.13 2.15
CA TYR A 52 1.42 12.05 2.90
C TYR A 52 2.67 12.57 3.60
N VAL A 53 2.74 12.43 4.92
CA VAL A 53 3.85 12.94 5.74
C VAL A 53 4.77 11.84 6.27
N SER A 54 4.30 10.60 6.35
CA SER A 54 5.12 9.48 6.80
C SER A 54 4.66 8.12 6.29
N MET A 55 5.61 7.18 6.20
CA MET A 55 5.38 5.78 5.89
C MET A 55 4.95 5.04 7.16
N ASP A 56 3.82 4.35 7.13
CA ASP A 56 3.32 3.56 8.26
C ASP A 56 3.72 2.10 8.13
N SER A 57 3.32 1.44 7.04
CA SER A 57 3.59 0.03 6.80
C SER A 57 3.38 -0.35 5.33
N ALA A 58 3.90 -1.50 4.91
CA ALA A 58 3.60 -2.10 3.62
C ALA A 58 3.26 -3.58 3.82
N GLN A 59 2.21 -4.06 3.16
CA GLN A 59 1.77 -5.44 3.29
C GLN A 59 1.36 -6.02 1.94
N VAL A 60 1.68 -7.29 1.73
CA VAL A 60 1.22 -8.05 0.57
C VAL A 60 -0.07 -8.76 0.96
N VAL A 61 -1.13 -8.50 0.22
CA VAL A 61 -2.46 -9.09 0.43
C VAL A 61 -2.71 -10.07 -0.70
N ASP A 62 -2.91 -11.32 -0.34
CA ASP A 62 -3.40 -12.35 -1.23
C ASP A 62 -4.78 -12.81 -0.73
N ARG A 63 -5.73 -12.92 -1.65
CA ARG A 63 -7.09 -13.35 -1.36
C ARG A 63 -7.37 -14.64 -2.10
N THR A 64 -7.41 -15.73 -1.34
CA THR A 64 -7.90 -17.03 -1.79
C THR A 64 -9.41 -17.10 -1.58
N VAL A 65 -10.16 -17.44 -2.62
CA VAL A 65 -11.60 -17.75 -2.53
C VAL A 65 -11.77 -19.22 -2.85
N GLU A 66 -12.30 -19.97 -1.89
CA GLU A 66 -12.64 -21.38 -2.05
C GLU A 66 -14.16 -21.51 -1.90
N GLU A 67 -14.80 -22.07 -2.93
CA GLU A 67 -16.23 -22.36 -2.90
C GLU A 67 -16.44 -23.71 -2.23
N ILE A 68 -17.28 -23.76 -1.20
CA ILE A 68 -17.63 -25.00 -0.48
C ILE A 68 -19.02 -25.44 -0.93
N SER A 69 -19.12 -26.65 -1.48
CA SER A 69 -20.39 -27.29 -1.82
C SER A 69 -21.11 -27.76 -0.54
N LEU A 70 -22.41 -27.49 -0.45
CA LEU A 70 -23.26 -27.80 0.71
C LEU A 70 -24.35 -28.84 0.37
N ASP A 71 -24.00 -29.86 -0.41
CA ASP A 71 -24.90 -31.00 -0.68
C ASP A 71 -25.07 -31.91 0.55
#